data_AF-A0A5E9FVS7-F1
#
_entry.id   AF-A0A5E9FVS7-F1
#
_cell.length_a   1.000
_cell.length_b   1.000
_cell.length_c   1.000
_cell.angle_alpha   90.00
_cell.angle_beta   90.00
_cell.angle_gamma   90.00
#
_symmetry.space_group_name_H-M   'P 1'
#
loop_
_entity.id
_entity.type
_entity.pdbx_description
1 polymer ?
#
loop_
_entity_poly.entity_id
_entity_poly.type
_entity_poly.pdbx_seq_one_letter_code
_entity_poly.pdbx_strand_id
1 'polypeptide(L)' 'MAIGYTNDVGYVGRLLLVHDGTWPIDGDATAELKHKLAESLWWTFVLADKLDIDIDQAFTGTMTTIRTNLEATSERTKP' A
#
# COMPACT_ATOMS: atom_id res chain seq x y z
N MET A 1 -4.37 -17.70 -4.01
CA MET A 1 -3.43 -16.81 -3.31
C MET A 1 -3.42 -15.43 -3.94
N ALA A 2 -3.01 -15.29 -5.22
CA ALA A 2 -3.06 -13.99 -5.92
C ALA A 2 -4.47 -13.34 -5.97
N ILE A 3 -5.53 -14.14 -6.12
CA ILE A 3 -6.92 -13.63 -6.20
C ILE A 3 -7.37 -12.93 -4.89
N GLY A 4 -6.94 -13.43 -3.73
CA GLY A 4 -7.30 -12.83 -2.43
C GLY A 4 -6.64 -11.48 -2.23
N TYR A 5 -5.34 -11.40 -2.50
CA TYR A 5 -4.59 -10.15 -2.41
C TYR A 5 -5.12 -9.07 -3.36
N THR A 6 -5.37 -9.39 -4.64
CA THR A 6 -5.92 -8.44 -5.60
C THR A 6 -7.32 -7.96 -5.21
N ASN A 7 -8.14 -8.82 -4.60
CA ASN A 7 -9.45 -8.44 -4.10
C ASN A 7 -9.37 -7.42 -2.96
N ASP A 8 -8.49 -7.66 -1.98
CA ASP A 8 -8.36 -6.78 -0.81
C ASP A 8 -7.80 -5.41 -1.19
N VAL A 9 -6.78 -5.36 -2.06
CA VAL A 9 -6.24 -4.10 -2.59
C VAL A 9 -7.29 -3.35 -3.43
N GLY A 10 -8.04 -4.06 -4.27
CA GLY A 10 -9.14 -3.47 -5.04
C GLY A 10 -10.24 -2.91 -4.13
N TYR A 11 -10.45 -3.52 -2.96
CA TYR A 11 -11.44 -3.05 -2.01
C TYR A 11 -10.98 -1.83 -1.20
N VAL A 12 -9.70 -1.76 -0.82
CA VAL A 12 -9.08 -0.53 -0.28
C VAL A 12 -9.32 0.65 -1.21
N GLY A 13 -9.11 0.47 -2.52
CA GLY A 13 -9.36 1.52 -3.52
C GLY A 13 -10.81 2.03 -3.51
N ARG A 14 -11.80 1.14 -3.33
CA ARG A 14 -13.22 1.54 -3.20
C ARG A 14 -13.49 2.29 -1.90
N LEU A 15 -12.92 1.84 -0.78
CA LEU A 15 -13.11 2.46 0.53
C LEU A 15 -12.48 3.87 0.62
N LEU A 16 -11.41 4.13 -0.13
CA LEU A 16 -10.85 5.49 -0.27
C LEU A 16 -11.82 6.44 -0.97
N LEU A 17 -12.46 6.00 -2.06
CA LEU A 17 -13.46 6.82 -2.77
C LEU A 17 -14.68 7.14 -1.90
N VAL A 18 -15.04 6.23 -1.01
CA VAL A 18 -16.10 6.40 -0.01
C VAL A 18 -15.67 7.40 1.06
N HIS A 19 -14.44 7.26 1.58
CA HIS A 19 -13.88 8.18 2.57
C HIS A 19 -13.79 9.62 2.03
N ASP A 20 -13.48 9.80 0.74
CA ASP A 20 -13.44 11.10 0.08
C ASP A 20 -14.84 11.68 -0.23
N GLY A 21 -15.91 11.01 0.21
CA GLY A 21 -17.30 11.47 0.12
C GLY A 21 -17.97 11.22 -1.24
N THR A 22 -17.29 10.52 -2.16
CA THR A 22 -17.76 10.29 -3.53
C THR A 22 -18.77 9.16 -3.67
N TRP A 23 -18.98 8.35 -2.63
CA TRP A 23 -19.87 7.18 -2.66
C TRP A 23 -20.43 6.85 -1.27
N PRO A 24 -21.74 6.59 -1.11
CA PRO A 24 -22.32 6.17 0.16
C PRO A 24 -22.10 4.67 0.43
N ILE A 25 -21.64 4.30 1.61
CA ILE A 25 -21.69 2.91 2.10
C ILE A 25 -22.51 2.84 3.37
N ASP A 26 -23.15 1.69 3.57
CA ASP A 26 -23.72 1.34 4.87
C ASP A 26 -22.62 0.81 5.79
N GLY A 27 -22.45 1.43 6.96
CA GLY A 27 -21.51 0.99 8.00
C GLY A 27 -20.32 1.93 8.26
N ASP A 28 -19.34 1.45 9.04
CA ASP A 28 -18.13 2.21 9.38
C ASP A 28 -17.03 1.98 8.35
N ALA A 29 -17.04 2.81 7.31
CA ALA A 29 -16.04 2.80 6.24
C ALA A 29 -14.59 2.95 6.75
N THR A 30 -14.39 3.66 7.87
CA THR A 30 -13.06 3.87 8.43
C THR A 30 -12.54 2.59 9.09
N ALA A 31 -13.39 1.89 9.86
CA ALA A 31 -13.04 0.60 10.42
C ALA A 31 -12.75 -0.44 9.34
N GLU A 32 -13.55 -0.46 8.27
CA GLU A 32 -13.37 -1.38 7.16
C GLU A 32 -12.10 -1.09 6.36
N LEU A 33 -11.79 0.20 6.13
CA LEU A 33 -10.54 0.61 5.49
C LEU A 33 -9.31 0.16 6.28
N LYS A 34 -9.32 0.36 7.61
CA LYS A 34 -8.24 -0.11 8.50
C LYS A 34 -8.05 -1.63 8.39
N HIS A 35 -9.15 -2.39 8.39
CA HIS A 35 -9.10 -3.84 8.27
C HIS A 35 -8.51 -4.27 6.93
N LYS A 36 -8.97 -3.69 5.82
CA LYS A 36 -8.50 -4.06 4.48
C LYS A 36 -7.07 -3.64 4.18
N LEU A 37 -6.60 -2.53 4.75
CA LEU A 37 -5.19 -2.16 4.73
C LEU A 37 -4.32 -3.19 5.47
N ALA A 38 -4.77 -3.65 6.65
CA ALA A 38 -4.05 -4.66 7.42
C ALA A 38 -4.02 -6.01 6.68
N GLU A 39 -5.12 -6.46 6.08
CA GLU A 39 -5.16 -7.69 5.28
C GLU A 39 -4.26 -7.60 4.03
N SER A 40 -4.23 -6.45 3.36
CA SER A 40 -3.34 -6.22 2.21
C SER A 40 -1.86 -6.33 2.59
N LEU A 41 -1.49 -5.81 3.77
CA LEU A 41 -0.14 -5.95 4.30
C LEU A 41 0.17 -7.39 4.69
N TRP A 42 -0.76 -8.09 5.34
CA TRP A 42 -0.63 -9.50 5.68
C TRP A 42 -0.40 -10.37 4.43
N TRP A 43 -1.15 -10.13 3.35
CA TRP A 43 -0.92 -10.83 2.07
C TRP A 43 0.49 -10.57 1.52
N THR A 44 0.99 -9.34 1.63
CA THR A 44 2.37 -9.00 1.24
C THR A 44 3.38 -9.86 2.01
N PHE A 45 3.22 -10.00 3.33
CA PHE A 45 4.09 -10.85 4.15
C PHE A 45 3.98 -12.33 3.78
N VAL A 46 2.76 -12.85 3.57
CA VAL A 46 2.54 -14.25 3.16
C VAL A 46 3.17 -14.55 1.80
N LEU A 47 3.14 -13.60 0.87
CA LEU A 47 3.77 -13.75 -0.45
C LEU A 47 5.29 -13.72 -0.34
N ALA A 48 5.84 -12.82 0.48
CA ALA A 48 7.27 -12.74 0.70
C ALA A 48 7.84 -14.04 1.30
N ASP A 49 7.19 -14.58 2.33
CA ASP A 49 7.54 -15.85 2.96
C ASP A 49 7.50 -17.02 1.95
N LYS A 50 6.44 -17.10 1.13
CA LYS A 50 6.30 -18.16 0.12
C LYS A 50 7.29 -18.10 -1.03
N LEU A 51 7.82 -16.91 -1.32
CA LEU A 51 8.74 -16.67 -2.42
C LEU A 51 10.20 -16.55 -1.95
N ASP A 52 10.45 -16.75 -0.65
CA ASP A 52 11.76 -16.57 -0.01
C ASP A 52 12.35 -15.17 -0.26
N ILE A 53 11.50 -14.15 -0.13
CA ILE A 53 11.87 -12.74 -0.31
C ILE A 53 12.04 -12.09 1.06
N ASP A 54 13.21 -11.51 1.32
CA ASP A 54 13.42 -10.59 2.44
C ASP A 54 12.70 -9.26 2.16
N ILE A 55 11.44 -9.18 2.60
CA ILE A 55 10.58 -8.02 2.37
C ILE A 55 11.06 -6.76 3.11
N ASP A 56 11.74 -6.92 4.24
CA ASP A 56 12.28 -5.79 5.01
C ASP A 56 13.44 -5.16 4.25
N GLN A 57 14.35 -5.98 3.73
CA GLN A 57 15.44 -5.51 2.86
C GLN A 57 14.88 -4.89 1.57
N ALA A 58 13.91 -5.52 0.91
CA ALA A 58 13.31 -5.01 -0.32
C ALA A 58 12.62 -3.65 -0.12
N PHE A 59 11.85 -3.51 0.97
CA PHE A 59 11.17 -2.27 1.31
C PHE A 59 12.16 -1.14 1.61
N THR A 60 13.12 -1.39 2.52
CA THR A 60 14.10 -0.38 2.94
C THR A 60 15.02 0.06 1.80
N GLY A 61 15.44 -0.86 0.93
CA GLY A 61 16.23 -0.55 -0.26
C GLY A 61 15.46 0.32 -1.27
N THR A 62 14.18 0.01 -1.48
CA THR A 62 13.30 0.78 -2.37
C THR A 62 13.07 2.19 -1.82
N MET A 63 12.74 2.34 -0.54
CA MET A 63 12.53 3.66 0.08
C MET A 63 13.80 4.53 0.07
N THR A 64 14.97 3.91 0.27
CA THR A 64 16.25 4.60 0.17
C THR A 64 16.46 5.16 -1.24
N THR A 65 16.22 4.33 -2.26
CA THR A 65 16.33 4.73 -3.67
C THR A 65 15.39 5.89 -4.01
N ILE A 66 14.12 5.80 -3.58
CA ILE A 66 13.13 6.87 -3.79
C ILE A 66 13.60 8.18 -3.17
N ARG A 67 14.05 8.14 -1.92
CA ARG A 67 14.55 9.32 -1.19
C ARG A 67 15.75 9.96 -1.91
N THR A 68 16.75 9.16 -2.28
CA THR A 68 17.93 9.67 -3.00
C THR A 68 17.54 10.35 -4.31
N ASN A 69 16.59 9.78 -5.06
CA ASN A 69 16.11 10.37 -6.31
C ASN A 69 15.35 11.69 -6.11
N LEU A 70 14.56 11.79 -5.04
CA LEU A 70 13.86 13.01 -4.67
C LEU A 70 14.84 14.13 -4.29
N GLU A 71 15.85 13.81 -3.48
CA GLU A 71 16.91 14.75 -3.07
C GLU A 71 17.70 15.25 -4.27
N ALA A 72 18.16 14.35 -5.15
CA ALA A 72 18.88 14.71 -6.37
C ALA A 72 18.03 15.59 -7.32
N THR A 73 16.72 15.34 -7.38
CA THR A 73 15.80 16.16 -8.17
C THR A 73 15.59 17.54 -7.55
N SER A 74 15.45 17.61 -6.23
CA SER A 74 15.34 18.86 -5.49
C SER A 74 16.58 19.73 -5.64
N GLU A 75 17.79 19.15 -5.58
CA GLU A 75 19.05 19.87 -5.78
C GLU A 75 19.20 20.43 -7.20
N ARG A 76 18.74 19.71 -8.21
CA ARG A 76 18.73 20.16 -9.61
C ARG A 76 17.71 21.27 -9.91
N THR A 77 16.74 21.47 -9.02
CA THR A 77 15.69 22.50 -9.16
C THR A 77 15.86 23.68 -8.19
N LYS A 78 16.96 23.73 -7.41
CA LYS A 78 17.33 24.93 -6.64
C LYS A 78 17.69 26.07 -7.62
N PRO A 79 17.14 27.29 -7.42
CA PRO A 79 17.44 28.45 -8.26
C PRO A 79 18.89 28.92 -8.13
#